data_AF-A0A8J4DM51-F1
#
_entry.id   AF-A0A8J4DM51-F1
#
_cell.length_a   1.000
_cell.length_b   1.000
_cell.length_c   1.000
_cell.angle_alpha   90.00
_cell.angle_beta   90.00
_cell.angle_gamma   90.00
#
_symmetry.space_group_name_H-M   'P 1'
#
loop_
_entity.id
_entity.type
_entity.pdbx_description
1 polymer ?
#
loop_
_entity_poly.entity_id
_entity_poly.type
_entity_poly.pdbx_seq_one_letter_code
_entity_poly.pdbx_strand_id
1 'polypeptide(L)'
;MIRLAGTTTLTTDGRTAVSYSGLMNGESFQQDGITTFDGRQYAAFWDEDGYVNISRRRLPTGGWQNVRLTDYRTTSTDSHNVVCFGISPLDGTIHLAFDMHSDMLKYRRSTTGLATGGGTWAADSFGAVRNGLAGTGMPTVTYPRFFAAPDGTLQLAIRTGVSGNGDEVLYEYRSGAWSFVGRFIDGTTYDNNAYLFGIGYDAEGLLHVTWTVRETPNASTNHDMYYAYSRDKGRTWRDNAGTVVATTGSAPLASGSTGLRVWPNGPDRGLTNQESQVVDSSGVVHVLSSHLTPGTPSIADFDVARDSAVLVHYWRDNASTVWHQRHLGWTEGLSRGDIAVDAFDNLYVVSGHSGTNVLQIATASKASGWSDWTVRSRSAAAYMSDPLVDHARLRTANVLSIFCPRTGGSTIEVQDWSTTP
;
A
#
# COMPACT_ATOMS: atom_id res chain seq x y z
N MET A 1 10.55 1.09 -23.02
CA MET A 1 9.22 0.81 -23.65
C MET A 1 8.39 -0.14 -22.77
N ILE A 2 7.05 -0.07 -22.79
CA ILE A 2 6.16 -1.00 -22.05
C ILE A 2 5.19 -1.72 -23.01
N ARG A 3 4.98 -3.02 -22.80
CA ARG A 3 4.09 -3.87 -23.62
C ARG A 3 3.39 -4.93 -22.77
N LEU A 4 2.09 -5.13 -22.99
CA LEU A 4 1.33 -6.20 -22.36
C LEU A 4 1.87 -7.55 -22.85
N ALA A 5 2.43 -8.35 -21.94
CA ALA A 5 2.94 -9.67 -22.21
C ALA A 5 1.84 -10.74 -22.08
N GLY A 6 0.91 -10.54 -21.15
CA GLY A 6 -0.27 -11.40 -21.01
C GLY A 6 -1.18 -10.98 -19.87
N THR A 7 -2.38 -11.54 -19.89
CA THR A 7 -3.36 -11.41 -18.80
C THR A 7 -3.73 -12.82 -18.34
N THR A 8 -3.73 -13.04 -17.03
CA THR A 8 -4.21 -14.29 -16.43
C THR A 8 -5.37 -14.02 -15.50
N THR A 9 -6.41 -14.84 -15.58
CA THR A 9 -7.50 -14.82 -14.60
C THR A 9 -7.01 -15.44 -13.29
N LEU A 10 -7.01 -14.66 -12.21
CA LEU A 10 -6.71 -15.12 -10.85
C LEU A 10 -7.90 -15.91 -10.30
N THR A 11 -9.11 -15.36 -10.46
CA THR A 11 -10.38 -15.99 -10.06
C THR A 11 -11.54 -15.41 -10.86
N THR A 12 -12.63 -16.16 -10.96
CA THR A 12 -13.95 -15.69 -11.42
C THR A 12 -14.95 -15.51 -10.28
N ASP A 13 -14.54 -15.81 -9.05
CA ASP A 13 -15.39 -15.90 -7.88
C ASP A 13 -14.99 -14.84 -6.85
N GLY A 14 -14.49 -13.68 -7.30
CA GLY A 14 -14.13 -12.55 -6.45
C GLY A 14 -15.35 -11.88 -5.80
N ARG A 15 -15.14 -11.30 -4.62
CA ARG A 15 -16.21 -10.54 -3.94
C ARG A 15 -16.62 -9.31 -4.73
N THR A 16 -17.93 -9.14 -4.91
CA THR A 16 -18.54 -8.11 -5.74
C THR A 16 -19.07 -6.91 -4.95
N ALA A 17 -18.94 -6.94 -3.61
CA ALA A 17 -19.44 -5.91 -2.73
C ALA A 17 -18.70 -4.58 -2.96
N VAL A 18 -19.48 -3.50 -3.18
CA VAL A 18 -18.99 -2.13 -3.35
C VAL A 18 -19.44 -1.27 -2.17
N SER A 19 -18.51 -0.53 -1.56
CA SER A 19 -18.79 0.52 -0.58
C SER A 19 -17.65 1.54 -0.52
N TYR A 20 -17.91 2.75 -0.02
CA TYR A 20 -16.95 3.86 0.05
C TYR A 20 -16.17 4.08 -1.26
N SER A 21 -14.87 3.72 -1.31
CA SER A 21 -13.99 3.94 -2.46
C SER A 21 -14.07 2.86 -3.55
N GLY A 22 -14.71 1.72 -3.32
CA GLY A 22 -14.74 0.66 -4.33
C GLY A 22 -15.05 -0.73 -3.80
N LEU A 23 -14.38 -1.73 -4.37
CA LEU A 23 -14.55 -3.15 -4.06
C LEU A 23 -13.76 -3.52 -2.81
N MET A 24 -14.10 -4.64 -2.15
CA MET A 24 -13.25 -5.18 -1.08
C MET A 24 -11.91 -5.76 -1.57
N ASN A 25 -11.77 -5.97 -2.88
CA ASN A 25 -10.56 -6.44 -3.54
C ASN A 25 -10.05 -5.32 -4.44
N GLY A 26 -8.75 -4.99 -4.36
CA GLY A 26 -8.17 -3.92 -5.17
C GLY A 26 -8.50 -2.54 -4.61
N GLU A 27 -8.11 -2.31 -3.36
CA GLU A 27 -8.06 -0.99 -2.74
C GLU A 27 -6.60 -0.68 -2.43
N SER A 28 -6.17 0.56 -2.61
CA SER A 28 -4.76 0.99 -2.43
C SER A 28 -4.21 0.69 -1.04
N PHE A 29 -5.08 0.56 -0.03
CA PHE A 29 -4.74 0.16 1.33
C PHE A 29 -4.73 -1.37 1.56
N GLN A 30 -4.89 -2.17 0.51
CA GLN A 30 -4.59 -3.61 0.47
C GLN A 30 -3.08 -3.82 0.22
N GLN A 31 -2.28 -3.65 1.26
CA GLN A 31 -0.81 -3.58 1.15
C GLN A 31 -0.13 -4.75 1.91
N ASP A 32 0.31 -5.82 1.24
CA ASP A 32 0.18 -6.11 -0.19
C ASP A 32 -1.06 -6.99 -0.50
N GLY A 33 -1.68 -6.76 -1.66
CA GLY A 33 -2.66 -7.66 -2.27
C GLY A 33 -2.06 -8.59 -3.33
N ILE A 34 -0.86 -8.27 -3.83
CA ILE A 34 -0.06 -9.09 -4.74
C ILE A 34 1.43 -8.85 -4.49
N THR A 35 2.25 -9.91 -4.42
CA THR A 35 3.71 -9.76 -4.34
C THR A 35 4.43 -11.00 -4.87
N THR A 36 5.64 -10.80 -5.39
CA THR A 36 6.53 -11.88 -5.84
C THR A 36 7.59 -12.19 -4.79
N PHE A 37 7.74 -13.47 -4.48
CA PHE A 37 8.72 -13.98 -3.55
C PHE A 37 9.20 -15.36 -4.00
N ASP A 38 10.52 -15.59 -3.96
CA ASP A 38 11.15 -16.90 -4.25
C ASP A 38 10.64 -17.58 -5.54
N GLY A 39 10.66 -16.82 -6.65
CA GLY A 39 10.27 -17.31 -7.99
C GLY A 39 8.77 -17.60 -8.17
N ARG A 40 7.93 -17.20 -7.20
CA ARG A 40 6.47 -17.34 -7.24
C ARG A 40 5.81 -15.99 -7.01
N GLN A 41 4.66 -15.81 -7.62
CA GLN A 41 3.78 -14.67 -7.34
C GLN A 41 2.63 -15.13 -6.46
N TYR A 42 2.27 -14.31 -5.49
CA TYR A 42 1.21 -14.55 -4.51
C TYR A 42 0.17 -13.44 -4.61
N ALA A 43 -1.10 -13.77 -4.41
CA ALA A 43 -2.19 -12.80 -4.34
C ALA A 43 -3.23 -13.24 -3.33
N ALA A 44 -3.76 -12.30 -2.55
CA ALA A 44 -4.79 -12.56 -1.55
C ALA A 44 -6.05 -11.75 -1.86
N PHE A 45 -7.23 -12.35 -1.67
CA PHE A 45 -8.50 -11.73 -2.02
C PHE A 45 -9.67 -12.37 -1.25
N TRP A 46 -10.80 -11.68 -1.21
CA TRP A 46 -12.09 -12.23 -0.82
C TRP A 46 -12.77 -12.92 -2.00
N ASP A 47 -13.29 -14.12 -1.78
CA ASP A 47 -14.26 -14.69 -2.71
C ASP A 47 -15.69 -14.14 -2.50
N GLU A 48 -16.57 -14.46 -3.44
CA GLU A 48 -17.98 -14.06 -3.44
C GLU A 48 -18.72 -14.48 -2.16
N ASP A 49 -18.35 -15.65 -1.61
CA ASP A 49 -18.93 -16.18 -0.39
C ASP A 49 -18.43 -15.47 0.87
N GLY A 50 -17.38 -14.65 0.78
CA GLY A 50 -16.78 -13.92 1.89
C GLY A 50 -15.69 -14.70 2.64
N TYR A 51 -15.01 -15.62 1.98
CA TYR A 51 -13.85 -16.31 2.54
C TYR A 51 -12.54 -15.75 1.98
N VAL A 52 -11.50 -15.80 2.82
CA VAL A 52 -10.15 -15.41 2.41
C VAL A 52 -9.58 -16.46 1.48
N ASN A 53 -9.05 -16.01 0.35
CA ASN A 53 -8.32 -16.82 -0.62
C ASN A 53 -6.87 -16.32 -0.68
N ILE A 54 -5.93 -17.26 -0.73
CA ILE A 54 -4.52 -17.00 -1.00
C ILE A 54 -4.09 -17.90 -2.15
N SER A 55 -3.70 -17.27 -3.24
CA SER A 55 -3.31 -17.92 -4.48
C SER A 55 -1.83 -17.73 -4.73
N ARG A 56 -1.20 -18.72 -5.38
CA ARG A 56 0.17 -18.59 -5.86
C ARG A 56 0.32 -19.15 -7.27
N ARG A 57 1.30 -18.66 -8.02
CA ARG A 57 1.75 -19.27 -9.28
C ARG A 57 3.26 -19.26 -9.40
N ARG A 58 3.82 -20.24 -10.12
CA ARG A 58 5.25 -20.24 -10.48
C ARG A 58 5.49 -19.26 -11.62
N LEU A 59 6.48 -18.39 -11.51
CA LEU A 59 6.82 -17.47 -12.60
C LEU A 59 7.80 -18.11 -13.60
N PRO A 60 7.77 -17.69 -14.88
CA PRO A 60 6.84 -16.70 -15.47
C PRO A 60 5.53 -17.29 -16.03
N THR A 61 5.38 -18.61 -16.14
CA THR A 61 4.29 -19.24 -16.93
C THR A 61 3.39 -20.22 -16.18
N GLY A 62 3.56 -20.39 -14.87
CA GLY A 62 2.76 -21.32 -14.07
C GLY A 62 1.30 -20.86 -13.91
N GLY A 63 0.38 -21.81 -13.83
CA GLY A 63 -1.02 -21.54 -13.48
C GLY A 63 -1.20 -21.21 -11.99
N TRP A 64 -2.32 -20.55 -11.67
CA TRP A 64 -2.70 -20.22 -10.29
C TRP A 64 -3.12 -21.47 -9.52
N GLN A 65 -2.64 -21.57 -8.28
CA GLN A 65 -2.99 -22.56 -7.28
C GLN A 65 -3.62 -21.83 -6.10
N ASN A 66 -4.89 -22.10 -5.81
CA ASN A 66 -5.64 -21.39 -4.77
C ASN A 66 -5.79 -22.21 -3.50
N VAL A 67 -5.73 -21.54 -2.35
CA VAL A 67 -6.19 -22.05 -1.05
C VAL A 67 -7.29 -21.12 -0.55
N ARG A 68 -8.48 -21.69 -0.37
CA ARG A 68 -9.62 -21.03 0.29
C ARG A 68 -9.62 -21.39 1.77
N LEU A 69 -9.71 -20.39 2.63
CA LEU A 69 -9.72 -20.54 4.09
C LEU A 69 -11.16 -20.45 4.61
N THR A 70 -11.77 -21.59 4.93
CA THR A 70 -13.22 -21.71 5.19
C THR A 70 -13.63 -21.59 6.66
N ASP A 71 -12.69 -21.39 7.56
CA ASP A 71 -12.93 -21.29 9.00
C ASP A 71 -13.22 -19.86 9.48
N TYR A 72 -13.20 -18.89 8.55
CA TYR A 72 -13.64 -17.52 8.77
C TYR A 72 -14.41 -16.98 7.57
N ARG A 73 -15.63 -16.48 7.79
CA ARG A 73 -16.46 -15.85 6.76
C ARG A 73 -16.76 -14.41 7.15
N THR A 74 -16.37 -13.44 6.33
CA THR A 74 -16.81 -12.05 6.55
C THR A 74 -18.31 -11.93 6.28
N THR A 75 -18.99 -11.19 7.16
CA THR A 75 -20.38 -10.74 6.94
C THR A 75 -20.44 -9.30 6.46
N SER A 76 -19.29 -8.62 6.38
CA SER A 76 -19.17 -7.23 5.99
C SER A 76 -19.15 -7.06 4.47
N THR A 77 -19.62 -5.91 4.01
CA THR A 77 -19.46 -5.43 2.63
C THR A 77 -18.60 -4.16 2.57
N ASP A 78 -17.92 -3.84 3.67
CA ASP A 78 -17.07 -2.66 3.83
C ASP A 78 -15.75 -2.82 3.04
N SER A 79 -15.47 -1.92 2.09
CA SER A 79 -14.25 -1.95 1.28
C SER A 79 -12.98 -1.75 2.09
N HIS A 80 -13.06 -1.20 3.30
CA HIS A 80 -11.92 -1.12 4.22
C HIS A 80 -11.44 -2.49 4.71
N ASN A 81 -12.29 -3.51 4.65
CA ASN A 81 -12.06 -4.85 5.18
C ASN A 81 -11.22 -5.73 4.23
N VAL A 82 -10.22 -5.16 3.56
CA VAL A 82 -9.32 -5.83 2.61
C VAL A 82 -8.56 -7.03 3.20
N VAL A 83 -7.98 -7.87 2.33
CA VAL A 83 -7.03 -8.92 2.72
C VAL A 83 -5.61 -8.48 2.40
N CYS A 84 -4.83 -8.12 3.42
CA CYS A 84 -3.40 -7.84 3.26
C CYS A 84 -2.57 -9.06 3.63
N PHE A 85 -1.40 -9.21 2.99
CA PHE A 85 -0.44 -10.22 3.40
C PHE A 85 1.00 -9.76 3.31
N GLY A 86 1.86 -10.48 4.03
CA GLY A 86 3.31 -10.35 3.97
C GLY A 86 3.97 -11.72 4.03
N ILE A 87 5.17 -11.84 3.48
CA ILE A 87 5.96 -13.07 3.52
C ILE A 87 7.23 -12.79 4.31
N SER A 88 7.50 -13.58 5.34
CA SER A 88 8.72 -13.48 6.13
C SER A 88 9.91 -14.06 5.34
N PRO A 89 10.93 -13.25 4.99
CA PRO A 89 12.10 -13.75 4.28
C PRO A 89 12.92 -14.77 5.08
N LEU A 90 12.85 -14.71 6.41
CA LEU A 90 13.69 -15.55 7.30
C LEU A 90 13.23 -17.00 7.39
N ASP A 91 11.93 -17.24 7.30
CA ASP A 91 11.34 -18.57 7.53
C ASP A 91 10.25 -18.94 6.52
N GLY A 92 9.99 -18.11 5.52
CA GLY A 92 9.03 -18.39 4.45
C GLY A 92 7.59 -18.54 4.91
N THR A 93 7.23 -18.03 6.10
CA THR A 93 5.83 -17.98 6.54
C THR A 93 5.07 -16.88 5.81
N ILE A 94 3.81 -17.16 5.49
CA ILE A 94 2.85 -16.18 4.95
C ILE A 94 2.00 -15.67 6.12
N HIS A 95 1.89 -14.35 6.24
CA HIS A 95 1.18 -13.62 7.29
C HIS A 95 -0.02 -12.95 6.64
N LEU A 96 -1.23 -13.21 7.14
CA LEU A 96 -2.48 -12.66 6.62
C LEU A 96 -3.13 -11.79 7.69
N ALA A 97 -3.61 -10.62 7.31
CA ALA A 97 -4.41 -9.73 8.16
C ALA A 97 -5.59 -9.20 7.34
N PHE A 98 -6.82 -9.34 7.85
CA PHE A 98 -8.02 -9.10 7.05
C PHE A 98 -9.23 -8.67 7.89
N ASP A 99 -10.27 -8.16 7.22
CA ASP A 99 -11.59 -7.89 7.79
C ASP A 99 -11.61 -6.92 8.98
N MET A 100 -10.97 -5.77 8.80
CA MET A 100 -10.80 -4.76 9.86
C MET A 100 -11.08 -3.34 9.36
N HIS A 101 -12.11 -2.72 9.95
CA HIS A 101 -12.35 -1.29 9.89
C HIS A 101 -12.69 -0.80 11.29
N SER A 102 -11.67 -0.36 12.02
CA SER A 102 -11.73 -0.06 13.45
C SER A 102 -12.29 -1.24 14.27
N ASP A 103 -11.82 -2.44 13.98
CA ASP A 103 -12.35 -3.69 14.55
C ASP A 103 -11.20 -4.54 15.12
N MET A 104 -11.56 -5.59 15.87
CA MET A 104 -10.64 -6.58 16.41
C MET A 104 -9.75 -7.13 15.30
N LEU A 105 -8.45 -7.29 15.58
CA LEU A 105 -7.51 -7.91 14.66
C LEU A 105 -8.02 -9.28 14.22
N LYS A 106 -7.95 -9.58 12.91
CA LYS A 106 -8.02 -10.95 12.41
C LYS A 106 -6.73 -11.24 11.66
N TYR A 107 -5.86 -11.97 12.34
CA TYR A 107 -4.54 -12.32 11.86
C TYR A 107 -4.36 -13.83 11.84
N ARG A 108 -3.65 -14.36 10.85
CA ARG A 108 -3.13 -15.74 10.89
C ARG A 108 -1.80 -15.86 10.17
N ARG A 109 -1.15 -16.98 10.42
CA ARG A 109 0.16 -17.31 9.85
C ARG A 109 0.14 -18.72 9.28
N SER A 110 0.88 -18.92 8.20
CA SER A 110 1.18 -20.26 7.71
C SER A 110 2.21 -21.01 8.56
N THR A 111 2.40 -22.28 8.24
CA THR A 111 3.57 -23.07 8.63
C THR A 111 4.85 -22.52 8.00
N THR A 112 5.98 -22.77 8.68
CA THR A 112 7.32 -22.42 8.20
C THR A 112 7.63 -23.06 6.85
N GLY A 113 8.26 -22.30 5.97
CA GLY A 113 8.69 -22.73 4.65
C GLY A 113 7.59 -22.77 3.60
N LEU A 114 6.33 -22.42 3.90
CA LEU A 114 5.23 -22.55 2.93
C LEU A 114 5.49 -21.74 1.64
N ALA A 115 6.06 -20.54 1.76
CA ALA A 115 6.42 -19.72 0.61
C ALA A 115 7.68 -20.23 -0.13
N THR A 116 8.60 -20.91 0.56
CA THR A 116 9.88 -21.41 0.01
C THR A 116 9.87 -22.90 -0.36
N GLY A 117 8.69 -23.52 -0.40
CA GLY A 117 8.51 -24.92 -0.85
C GLY A 117 8.61 -25.99 0.25
N GLY A 118 8.74 -25.61 1.52
CA GLY A 118 8.82 -26.51 2.68
C GLY A 118 7.49 -27.09 3.18
N GLY A 119 6.36 -26.87 2.48
CA GLY A 119 5.04 -27.34 2.92
C GLY A 119 4.01 -27.53 1.80
N THR A 120 2.91 -28.20 2.13
CA THR A 120 1.78 -28.44 1.22
C THR A 120 0.95 -27.17 1.06
N TRP A 121 0.57 -26.82 -0.17
CA TRP A 121 -0.33 -25.69 -0.44
C TRP A 121 -1.78 -26.08 -0.18
N ALA A 122 -2.19 -26.02 1.08
CA ALA A 122 -3.52 -26.41 1.57
C ALA A 122 -3.96 -25.51 2.73
N ALA A 123 -5.26 -25.50 3.04
CA ALA A 123 -5.83 -24.71 4.13
C ALA A 123 -5.20 -25.05 5.50
N ASP A 124 -4.94 -26.33 5.76
CA ASP A 124 -4.32 -26.82 7.01
C ASP A 124 -2.88 -26.32 7.23
N SER A 125 -2.25 -25.74 6.19
CA SER A 125 -0.96 -25.07 6.34
C SER A 125 -1.09 -23.68 6.95
N PHE A 126 -2.30 -23.19 7.25
CA PHE A 126 -2.57 -21.94 7.92
C PHE A 126 -3.19 -22.18 9.30
N GLY A 127 -2.64 -21.52 10.32
CA GLY A 127 -3.18 -21.59 11.68
C GLY A 127 -4.52 -20.86 11.81
N ALA A 128 -5.21 -21.08 12.94
CA ALA A 128 -6.45 -20.40 13.29
C ALA A 128 -6.30 -18.87 13.32
N VAL A 129 -7.42 -18.15 13.13
CA VAL A 129 -7.50 -16.70 13.32
C VAL A 129 -7.14 -16.33 14.76
N ARG A 130 -6.28 -15.33 14.90
CA ARG A 130 -5.84 -14.73 16.16
C ARG A 130 -6.27 -13.27 16.20
N ASN A 131 -6.55 -12.80 17.40
CA ASN A 131 -7.04 -11.45 17.69
C ASN A 131 -6.01 -10.56 18.37
N GLY A 132 -4.75 -10.99 18.36
CA GLY A 132 -3.66 -10.27 18.99
C GLY A 132 -2.30 -10.70 18.46
N LEU A 133 -1.32 -9.85 18.73
CA LEU A 133 0.10 -10.06 18.43
C LEU A 133 0.90 -9.93 19.72
N ALA A 134 2.04 -10.62 19.82
CA ALA A 134 2.91 -10.58 21.00
C ALA A 134 2.19 -10.87 22.34
N GLY A 135 1.09 -11.63 22.33
CA GLY A 135 0.29 -11.92 23.53
C GLY A 135 -0.68 -10.81 23.94
N THR A 136 -0.79 -9.73 23.16
CA THR A 136 -1.69 -8.60 23.44
C THR A 136 -2.84 -8.58 22.44
N GLY A 137 -4.08 -8.53 22.95
CA GLY A 137 -5.27 -8.36 22.11
C GLY A 137 -5.32 -6.98 21.45
N MET A 138 -5.80 -6.91 20.21
CA MET A 138 -5.83 -5.68 19.41
C MET A 138 -7.29 -5.40 18.98
N PRO A 139 -8.10 -4.74 19.83
CA PRO A 139 -9.56 -4.65 19.66
C PRO A 139 -10.04 -3.67 18.61
N THR A 140 -9.18 -2.75 18.16
CA THR A 140 -9.59 -1.66 17.27
C THR A 140 -8.42 -1.31 16.37
N VAL A 141 -8.39 -1.92 15.18
CA VAL A 141 -7.32 -1.74 14.20
C VAL A 141 -7.83 -1.56 12.78
N THR A 142 -7.00 -0.98 11.91
CA THR A 142 -7.26 -0.81 10.46
C THR A 142 -5.94 -0.77 9.70
N TYR A 143 -5.97 -1.07 8.40
CA TYR A 143 -4.86 -0.84 7.45
C TYR A 143 -3.52 -1.52 7.82
N PRO A 144 -3.48 -2.86 7.96
CA PRO A 144 -2.22 -3.57 8.16
C PRO A 144 -1.31 -3.42 6.93
N ARG A 145 -0.02 -3.15 7.17
CA ARG A 145 1.03 -3.05 6.14
C ARG A 145 2.24 -3.88 6.52
N PHE A 146 2.50 -4.94 5.77
CA PHE A 146 3.68 -5.78 5.97
C PHE A 146 4.83 -5.32 5.10
N PHE A 147 6.04 -5.24 5.65
CA PHE A 147 7.25 -4.88 4.91
C PHE A 147 8.48 -5.50 5.56
N ALA A 148 9.50 -5.84 4.77
CA ALA A 148 10.70 -6.50 5.26
C ALA A 148 11.88 -5.52 5.39
N ALA A 149 12.59 -5.62 6.50
CA ALA A 149 13.89 -4.98 6.68
C ALA A 149 14.98 -5.73 5.88
N PRO A 150 16.13 -5.09 5.56
CA PRO A 150 17.20 -5.71 4.79
C PRO A 150 17.78 -6.99 5.40
N ASP A 151 17.71 -7.15 6.72
CA ASP A 151 18.16 -8.37 7.41
C ASP A 151 17.09 -9.47 7.46
N GLY A 152 16.01 -9.33 6.70
CA GLY A 152 14.89 -10.25 6.61
C GLY A 152 13.87 -10.14 7.74
N THR A 153 14.06 -9.26 8.72
CA THR A 153 13.05 -9.03 9.77
C THR A 153 11.76 -8.50 9.12
N LEU A 154 10.66 -9.25 9.26
CA LEU A 154 9.35 -8.78 8.79
C LEU A 154 8.78 -7.79 9.82
N GLN A 155 8.28 -6.65 9.36
CA GLN A 155 7.60 -5.66 10.18
C GLN A 155 6.14 -5.49 9.76
N LEU A 156 5.34 -5.03 10.71
CA LEU A 156 3.94 -4.67 10.50
C LEU A 156 3.72 -3.26 11.07
N ALA A 157 3.34 -2.32 10.20
CA ALA A 157 2.69 -1.08 10.60
C ALA A 157 1.17 -1.28 10.55
N ILE A 158 0.47 -0.82 11.58
CA ILE A 158 -1.00 -0.91 11.64
C ILE A 158 -1.55 0.24 12.46
N ARG A 159 -2.68 0.79 12.01
CA ARG A 159 -3.38 1.84 12.74
C ARG A 159 -4.20 1.24 13.86
N THR A 160 -4.07 1.78 15.07
CA THR A 160 -4.95 1.50 16.22
C THR A 160 -5.93 2.66 16.43
N GLY A 161 -7.14 2.37 16.94
CA GLY A 161 -8.18 3.39 17.13
C GLY A 161 -9.03 3.62 15.87
N VAL A 162 -9.61 4.80 15.76
CA VAL A 162 -10.60 5.17 14.72
C VAL A 162 -10.12 6.36 13.89
N SER A 163 -10.84 6.69 12.81
CA SER A 163 -10.62 7.95 12.07
C SER A 163 -10.97 9.18 12.92
N GLY A 164 -10.17 10.24 12.83
CA GLY A 164 -10.12 11.37 13.76
C GLY A 164 -9.46 11.10 15.12
N ASN A 165 -9.07 9.86 15.46
CA ASN A 165 -8.50 9.51 16.76
C ASN A 165 -7.81 8.14 16.74
N GLY A 166 -6.60 8.08 16.19
CA GLY A 166 -5.85 6.84 16.13
C GLY A 166 -4.37 7.00 15.85
N ASP A 167 -3.62 6.02 16.31
CA ASP A 167 -2.17 5.99 16.31
C ASP A 167 -1.64 4.96 15.30
N GLU A 168 -0.43 5.18 14.79
CA GLU A 168 0.29 4.16 14.02
C GLU A 168 1.27 3.43 14.94
N VAL A 169 1.19 2.10 14.95
CA VAL A 169 2.03 1.24 15.79
C VAL A 169 2.85 0.27 14.95
N LEU A 170 4.01 -0.12 15.47
CA LEU A 170 4.98 -0.96 14.79
C LEU A 170 5.23 -2.27 15.56
N TYR A 171 5.23 -3.37 14.84
CA TYR A 171 5.61 -4.70 15.31
C TYR A 171 6.74 -5.27 14.45
N GLU A 172 7.56 -6.15 15.02
CA GLU A 172 8.57 -6.92 14.28
C GLU A 172 8.44 -8.42 14.54
N TYR A 173 8.59 -9.22 13.49
CA TYR A 173 8.54 -10.67 13.49
C TYR A 173 9.92 -11.25 13.22
N ARG A 174 10.40 -12.06 14.15
CA ARG A 174 11.66 -12.81 14.05
C ARG A 174 11.55 -14.09 14.84
N SER A 175 12.23 -15.14 14.38
CA SER A 175 12.34 -16.41 15.11
C SER A 175 10.98 -17.00 15.52
N GLY A 176 9.96 -16.90 14.66
CA GLY A 176 8.65 -17.50 14.92
C GLY A 176 7.70 -16.67 15.78
N ALA A 177 8.06 -15.45 16.20
CA ALA A 177 7.26 -14.63 17.11
C ALA A 177 7.22 -13.15 16.71
N TRP A 178 6.08 -12.50 17.01
CA TRP A 178 5.93 -11.05 16.95
C TRP A 178 6.38 -10.42 18.27
N SER A 179 7.01 -9.25 18.18
CA SER A 179 7.28 -8.36 19.32
C SER A 179 6.79 -6.96 19.01
N PHE A 180 6.32 -6.25 20.03
CA PHE A 180 5.86 -4.87 19.91
C PHE A 180 7.05 -3.92 19.96
N VAL A 181 7.20 -3.08 18.93
CA VAL A 181 8.23 -2.04 18.91
C VAL A 181 7.72 -0.78 19.60
N GLY A 182 6.48 -0.38 19.31
CA GLY A 182 5.82 0.75 19.96
C GLY A 182 4.97 1.58 19.00
N ARG A 183 4.29 2.59 19.55
CA ARG A 183 3.65 3.65 18.78
C ARG A 183 4.71 4.54 18.14
N PHE A 184 4.64 4.73 16.83
CA PHE A 184 5.61 5.54 16.10
C PHE A 184 5.03 6.85 15.54
N ILE A 185 3.71 6.93 15.34
CA ILE A 185 2.99 8.20 15.10
C ILE A 185 1.85 8.32 16.12
N ASP A 186 1.75 9.48 16.77
CA ASP A 186 0.69 9.85 17.73
C ASP A 186 -0.33 10.78 17.07
N GLY A 187 -1.49 10.21 16.77
CA GLY A 187 -2.65 10.96 16.29
C GLY A 187 -3.64 11.26 17.41
N THR A 188 -3.78 10.35 18.39
CA THR A 188 -4.75 10.47 19.48
C THR A 188 -4.52 11.70 20.36
N THR A 189 -3.27 12.03 20.72
CA THR A 189 -3.00 13.23 21.53
C THR A 189 -3.28 14.54 20.77
N TYR A 190 -3.26 14.47 19.44
CA TYR A 190 -3.40 15.63 18.54
C TYR A 190 -4.78 15.68 17.86
N ASP A 191 -5.72 14.84 18.30
CA ASP A 191 -7.08 14.74 17.75
C ASP A 191 -7.12 14.63 16.21
N ASN A 192 -6.17 13.88 15.63
CA ASN A 192 -6.09 13.65 14.19
C ASN A 192 -5.64 12.22 13.86
N ASN A 193 -5.50 11.91 12.57
CA ASN A 193 -4.85 10.69 12.11
C ASN A 193 -3.82 10.95 11.03
N ALA A 194 -2.71 10.25 11.15
CA ALA A 194 -1.85 10.00 10.00
C ALA A 194 -2.45 8.93 9.09
N TYR A 195 -2.32 9.15 7.79
CA TYR A 195 -2.59 8.15 6.76
C TYR A 195 -1.35 8.00 5.89
N LEU A 196 -0.69 6.85 6.00
CA LEU A 196 0.56 6.61 5.29
C LEU A 196 0.33 6.54 3.77
N PHE A 197 1.13 7.26 3.00
CA PHE A 197 1.28 6.96 1.57
C PHE A 197 2.09 5.67 1.42
N GLY A 198 3.14 5.51 2.23
CA GLY A 198 3.79 4.21 2.43
C GLY A 198 4.87 4.24 3.49
N ILE A 199 5.39 3.05 3.77
CA ILE A 199 6.48 2.80 4.70
C ILE A 199 7.35 1.68 4.12
N GLY A 200 8.66 1.87 4.03
CA GLY A 200 9.54 0.89 3.39
C GLY A 200 11.01 1.26 3.47
N TYR A 201 11.86 0.26 3.23
CA TYR A 201 13.32 0.42 3.29
C TYR A 201 13.92 0.80 1.93
N ASP A 202 14.96 1.64 1.94
CA ASP A 202 15.88 1.78 0.81
C ASP A 202 16.92 0.63 0.78
N ALA A 203 17.82 0.68 -0.20
CA ALA A 203 18.88 -0.32 -0.36
C ALA A 203 19.95 -0.24 0.76
N GLU A 204 20.09 0.92 1.40
CA GLU A 204 21.01 1.21 2.50
C GLU A 204 20.44 0.83 3.87
N GLY A 205 19.16 0.46 3.95
CA GLY A 205 18.47 0.06 5.16
C GLY A 205 17.90 1.22 5.99
N LEU A 206 17.71 2.39 5.39
CA LEU A 206 16.90 3.46 5.94
C LEU A 206 15.42 3.12 5.75
N LEU A 207 14.66 3.17 6.84
CA LEU A 207 13.20 3.04 6.81
C LEU A 207 12.59 4.41 6.56
N HIS A 208 11.92 4.60 5.42
CA HIS A 208 11.24 5.83 5.04
C HIS A 208 9.74 5.72 5.30
N VAL A 209 9.13 6.79 5.80
CA VAL A 209 7.66 6.89 5.91
C VAL A 209 7.19 8.25 5.44
N THR A 210 6.11 8.27 4.67
CA THR A 210 5.39 9.49 4.28
C THR A 210 3.91 9.33 4.59
N TRP A 211 3.27 10.44 4.95
CA TRP A 211 1.85 10.45 5.30
C TRP A 211 1.21 11.80 5.05
N THR A 212 -0.12 11.81 5.00
CA THR A 212 -0.95 13.02 5.16
C THR A 212 -1.67 12.95 6.50
N VAL A 213 -2.13 14.10 7.00
CA VAL A 213 -2.89 14.19 8.25
C VAL A 213 -4.34 14.48 7.92
N ARG A 214 -5.25 13.88 8.67
CA ARG A 214 -6.68 14.19 8.64
C ARG A 214 -7.15 14.61 10.02
N GLU A 215 -7.70 15.82 10.12
CA GLU A 215 -8.11 16.41 11.41
C GLU A 215 -9.45 15.86 11.93
N THR A 216 -10.33 15.37 11.06
CA THR A 216 -11.65 14.83 11.46
C THR A 216 -11.98 13.56 10.66
N PRO A 217 -13.08 12.86 10.93
CA PRO A 217 -13.53 11.79 10.04
C PRO A 217 -13.80 12.23 8.58
N ASN A 218 -14.03 13.53 8.34
CA ASN A 218 -14.27 14.05 6.99
C ASN A 218 -12.97 14.10 6.16
N ALA A 219 -12.96 13.43 5.01
CA ALA A 219 -11.81 13.39 4.10
C ALA A 219 -11.42 14.77 3.52
N SER A 220 -12.32 15.74 3.46
CA SER A 220 -11.98 17.13 3.09
C SER A 220 -10.97 17.77 4.04
N THR A 221 -10.82 17.23 5.26
CA THR A 221 -9.83 17.71 6.24
C THR A 221 -8.46 17.06 6.10
N ASN A 222 -8.22 16.26 5.05
CA ASN A 222 -6.87 15.84 4.70
C ASN A 222 -6.01 17.06 4.33
N HIS A 223 -4.81 17.14 4.87
CA HIS A 223 -3.88 18.22 4.58
C HIS A 223 -2.42 17.80 4.72
N ASP A 224 -1.59 18.53 3.99
CA ASP A 224 -0.14 18.48 3.97
C ASP A 224 0.46 17.09 3.63
N MET A 225 1.75 17.09 3.32
CA MET A 225 2.57 15.89 3.24
C MET A 225 3.69 15.97 4.26
N TYR A 226 3.87 14.87 4.98
CA TYR A 226 4.87 14.71 6.02
C TYR A 226 5.84 13.57 5.68
N TYR A 227 7.05 13.65 6.22
CA TYR A 227 8.10 12.68 6.01
C TYR A 227 8.98 12.52 7.25
N ALA A 228 9.38 11.27 7.50
CA ALA A 228 10.43 10.93 8.44
C ALA A 228 11.20 9.70 7.93
N TYR A 229 12.40 9.49 8.46
CA TYR A 229 13.14 8.26 8.22
C TYR A 229 13.82 7.73 9.48
N SER A 230 14.12 6.44 9.52
CA SER A 230 14.76 5.76 10.64
C SER A 230 15.96 4.94 10.19
N ARG A 231 17.01 4.90 11.03
CA ARG A 231 18.25 4.11 10.81
C ARG A 231 18.29 2.82 11.60
N ASP A 232 17.32 2.59 12.47
CA ASP A 232 17.30 1.53 13.48
C ASP A 232 15.95 0.79 13.48
N LYS A 233 15.40 0.62 12.28
CA LYS A 233 14.15 -0.10 12.00
C LYS A 233 12.94 0.46 12.73
N GLY A 234 12.84 1.78 12.77
CA GLY A 234 11.73 2.51 13.36
C GLY A 234 11.82 2.70 14.86
N ARG A 235 13.00 2.64 15.49
CA ARG A 235 13.16 2.92 16.94
C ARG A 235 13.34 4.41 17.19
N THR A 236 14.20 5.07 16.42
CA THR A 236 14.36 6.52 16.37
C THR A 236 14.06 7.05 14.98
N TRP A 237 13.46 8.24 14.93
CA TRP A 237 13.02 8.87 13.69
C TRP A 237 13.68 10.23 13.51
N ARG A 238 14.03 10.52 12.27
CA ARG A 238 14.67 11.75 11.82
C ARG A 238 13.76 12.51 10.88
N ASP A 239 13.80 13.83 11.00
CA ASP A 239 13.14 14.75 10.08
C ASP A 239 13.86 14.81 8.72
N ASN A 240 13.36 15.65 7.82
CA ASN A 240 13.95 15.81 6.49
C ASN A 240 15.41 16.29 6.50
N ALA A 241 15.79 17.07 7.52
CA ALA A 241 17.14 17.62 7.73
C ALA A 241 18.09 16.64 8.44
N GLY A 242 17.57 15.51 8.93
CA GLY A 242 18.32 14.45 9.60
C GLY A 242 18.43 14.59 11.12
N THR A 243 17.73 15.55 11.72
CA THR A 243 17.65 15.70 13.18
C THR A 243 16.78 14.60 13.77
N VAL A 244 17.21 13.95 14.86
CA VAL A 244 16.34 13.00 15.57
C VAL A 244 15.23 13.78 16.27
N VAL A 245 13.98 13.49 15.92
CA VAL A 245 12.79 14.23 16.38
C VAL A 245 11.79 13.36 17.14
N ALA A 246 11.90 12.03 17.03
CA ALA A 246 11.01 11.11 17.72
C ALA A 246 11.69 9.79 18.09
N THR A 247 11.15 9.14 19.12
CA THR A 247 11.49 7.79 19.59
C THR A 247 10.21 7.00 19.77
N THR A 248 10.09 5.89 19.05
CA THR A 248 8.94 4.99 19.10
C THR A 248 8.68 4.50 20.53
N GLY A 249 7.42 4.50 20.93
CA GLY A 249 6.95 4.05 22.25
C GLY A 249 7.11 5.06 23.39
N SER A 250 7.87 6.14 23.22
CA SER A 250 8.08 7.15 24.28
C SER A 250 7.75 8.58 23.83
N ALA A 251 8.30 9.01 22.71
CA ALA A 251 8.08 10.32 22.10
C ALA A 251 7.86 10.14 20.59
N PRO A 252 6.70 9.59 20.17
CA PRO A 252 6.41 9.29 18.77
C PRO A 252 6.36 10.54 17.87
N LEU A 253 6.38 10.32 16.56
CA LEU A 253 6.14 11.37 15.58
C LEU A 253 4.75 11.99 15.80
N ALA A 254 4.64 13.29 15.63
CA ALA A 254 3.39 14.02 15.79
C ALA A 254 3.28 15.13 14.75
N SER A 255 2.08 15.39 14.23
CA SER A 255 1.83 16.39 13.18
C SER A 255 2.28 17.81 13.58
N GLY A 256 2.23 18.14 14.87
CA GLY A 256 2.72 19.42 15.41
C GLY A 256 4.25 19.54 15.50
N SER A 257 5.02 18.49 15.20
CA SER A 257 6.49 18.54 15.31
C SER A 257 7.11 19.30 14.13
N THR A 258 8.01 20.23 14.45
CA THR A 258 8.78 20.96 13.43
C THR A 258 9.67 20.03 12.61
N GLY A 259 9.79 20.30 11.31
CA GLY A 259 10.68 19.56 10.40
C GLY A 259 10.04 18.35 9.72
N LEU A 260 8.87 17.90 10.15
CA LEU A 260 8.17 16.75 9.56
C LEU A 260 7.35 17.11 8.32
N ARG A 261 6.73 18.30 8.28
CA ARG A 261 5.95 18.76 7.12
C ARG A 261 6.90 19.13 5.98
N VAL A 262 6.85 18.35 4.89
CA VAL A 262 7.71 18.51 3.72
C VAL A 262 7.01 19.16 2.54
N TRP A 263 5.68 19.12 2.50
CA TRP A 263 4.91 19.85 1.49
C TRP A 263 3.61 20.40 2.07
N PRO A 264 3.34 21.72 1.94
CA PRO A 264 2.09 22.30 2.40
C PRO A 264 0.97 22.06 1.39
N ASN A 265 -0.18 21.61 1.87
CA ASN A 265 -1.44 21.51 1.11
C ASN A 265 -2.61 21.62 2.08
N GLY A 266 -3.41 22.68 1.99
CA GLY A 266 -4.50 22.90 2.95
C GLY A 266 -5.65 21.88 2.83
N PRO A 267 -6.63 21.94 3.76
CA PRO A 267 -7.90 21.23 3.62
C PRO A 267 -8.71 21.76 2.43
N ASP A 268 -9.76 21.02 2.04
CA ASP A 268 -10.66 21.34 0.94
C ASP A 268 -9.95 21.38 -0.43
N ARG A 269 -8.89 20.60 -0.56
CA ARG A 269 -8.05 20.48 -1.76
C ARG A 269 -8.25 19.17 -2.49
N GLY A 270 -9.24 18.35 -2.10
CA GLY A 270 -9.44 17.00 -2.65
C GLY A 270 -8.22 16.10 -2.47
N LEU A 271 -7.38 16.38 -1.46
CA LEU A 271 -6.21 15.57 -1.13
C LEU A 271 -6.67 14.19 -0.68
N THR A 272 -6.39 13.16 -1.47
CA THR A 272 -6.68 11.79 -1.04
C THR A 272 -5.53 11.22 -0.22
N ASN A 273 -5.88 10.38 0.74
CA ASN A 273 -4.94 9.66 1.58
C ASN A 273 -4.70 8.25 1.04
N GLN A 274 -3.59 7.63 1.48
CA GLN A 274 -3.25 6.23 1.18
C GLN A 274 -3.18 5.90 -0.33
N GLU A 275 -2.62 6.79 -1.15
CA GLU A 275 -2.19 6.42 -2.51
C GLU A 275 -0.96 5.51 -2.46
N SER A 276 0.25 6.01 -2.69
CA SER A 276 1.42 5.12 -2.71
C SER A 276 2.75 5.85 -2.54
N GLN A 277 3.74 5.10 -2.04
CA GLN A 277 5.14 5.50 -1.93
C GLN A 277 6.01 4.36 -2.44
N VAL A 278 7.08 4.70 -3.17
CA VAL A 278 8.16 3.77 -3.48
C VAL A 278 9.52 4.43 -3.27
N VAL A 279 10.55 3.65 -2.97
CA VAL A 279 11.94 4.12 -2.89
C VAL A 279 12.75 3.50 -4.01
N ASP A 280 13.48 4.32 -4.76
CA ASP A 280 14.34 3.86 -5.86
C ASP A 280 15.65 3.24 -5.34
N SER A 281 16.47 2.68 -6.24
CA SER A 281 17.74 2.06 -5.85
C SER A 281 18.81 3.05 -5.37
N SER A 282 18.58 4.34 -5.54
CA SER A 282 19.44 5.45 -5.11
C SER A 282 18.98 6.08 -3.77
N GLY A 283 17.97 5.51 -3.11
CA GLY A 283 17.38 6.04 -1.88
C GLY A 283 16.49 7.27 -2.09
N VAL A 284 16.05 7.56 -3.33
CA VAL A 284 15.09 8.63 -3.61
C VAL A 284 13.69 8.12 -3.27
N VAL A 285 13.04 8.84 -2.36
CA VAL A 285 11.64 8.59 -2.00
C VAL A 285 10.74 9.24 -3.05
N HIS A 286 9.82 8.46 -3.60
CA HIS A 286 8.79 8.91 -4.52
C HIS A 286 7.42 8.69 -3.89
N VAL A 287 6.55 9.70 -3.96
CA VAL A 287 5.19 9.65 -3.44
C VAL A 287 4.23 10.01 -4.57
N LEU A 288 3.19 9.21 -4.73
CA LEU A 288 2.01 9.56 -5.52
C LEU A 288 0.93 10.04 -4.55
N SER A 289 0.38 11.19 -4.88
CA SER A 289 -0.79 11.75 -4.22
C SER A 289 -1.65 12.44 -5.28
N SER A 290 -2.91 12.75 -4.98
CA SER A 290 -3.75 13.56 -5.85
C SER A 290 -4.49 14.63 -5.07
N HIS A 291 -4.58 15.81 -5.69
CA HIS A 291 -5.29 16.98 -5.15
C HIS A 291 -5.51 18.03 -6.25
N LEU A 292 -6.29 19.07 -5.92
CA LEU A 292 -6.53 20.23 -6.75
C LEU A 292 -5.23 21.01 -7.00
N THR A 293 -5.05 21.45 -8.25
CA THR A 293 -3.90 22.29 -8.64
C THR A 293 -3.91 23.65 -7.92
N PRO A 294 -2.76 24.32 -7.70
CA PRO A 294 -2.70 25.58 -6.96
C PRO A 294 -3.64 26.70 -7.46
N GLY A 295 -3.92 26.75 -8.77
CA GLY A 295 -4.82 27.74 -9.38
C GLY A 295 -6.32 27.46 -9.18
N THR A 296 -6.69 26.28 -8.71
CA THR A 296 -8.09 25.91 -8.46
C THR A 296 -8.52 26.40 -7.06
N PRO A 297 -9.69 27.06 -6.93
CA PRO A 297 -10.28 27.38 -5.63
C PRO A 297 -10.49 26.13 -4.78
N SER A 298 -10.43 26.28 -3.44
CA SER A 298 -10.80 25.19 -2.53
C SER A 298 -12.27 24.79 -2.69
N ILE A 299 -12.54 23.49 -2.57
CA ILE A 299 -13.86 22.88 -2.68
C ILE A 299 -14.08 22.03 -1.43
N ALA A 300 -15.06 22.44 -0.61
CA ALA A 300 -15.31 21.81 0.69
C ALA A 300 -15.92 20.41 0.59
N ASP A 301 -16.65 20.13 -0.49
CA ASP A 301 -17.14 18.79 -0.78
C ASP A 301 -16.00 17.93 -1.34
N PHE A 302 -15.64 16.87 -0.62
CA PHE A 302 -14.52 16.01 -0.98
C PHE A 302 -14.71 15.38 -2.36
N ASP A 303 -15.90 14.84 -2.64
CA ASP A 303 -16.15 14.09 -3.86
C ASP A 303 -16.11 15.02 -5.09
N VAL A 304 -16.69 16.22 -4.95
CA VAL A 304 -16.61 17.25 -6.00
C VAL A 304 -15.17 17.74 -6.20
N ALA A 305 -14.39 17.88 -5.13
CA ALA A 305 -12.98 18.24 -5.23
C ALA A 305 -12.19 17.14 -5.97
N ARG A 306 -12.51 15.87 -5.71
CA ARG A 306 -11.86 14.70 -6.32
C ARG A 306 -12.09 14.60 -7.83
N ASP A 307 -13.26 14.98 -8.32
CA ASP A 307 -13.53 15.00 -9.77
C ASP A 307 -12.59 15.92 -10.56
N SER A 308 -12.03 16.94 -9.91
CA SER A 308 -11.08 17.89 -10.52
C SER A 308 -9.64 17.74 -10.02
N ALA A 309 -9.40 16.87 -9.04
CA ALA A 309 -8.07 16.62 -8.50
C ALA A 309 -7.24 15.82 -9.50
N VAL A 310 -5.97 16.20 -9.63
CA VAL A 310 -5.03 15.54 -10.53
C VAL A 310 -4.01 14.75 -9.73
N LEU A 311 -3.49 13.68 -10.32
CA LEU A 311 -2.32 12.98 -9.81
C LEU A 311 -1.11 13.93 -9.77
N VAL A 312 -0.34 13.82 -8.70
CA VAL A 312 0.84 14.60 -8.39
C VAL A 312 1.94 13.66 -7.93
N HIS A 313 3.08 13.73 -8.62
CA HIS A 313 4.28 13.01 -8.26
C HIS A 313 5.17 13.91 -7.41
N TYR A 314 5.50 13.47 -6.20
CA TYR A 314 6.48 14.09 -5.34
C TYR A 314 7.74 13.23 -5.27
N TRP A 315 8.91 13.86 -5.16
CA TRP A 315 10.15 13.14 -4.89
C TRP A 315 11.13 13.96 -4.06
N ARG A 316 11.99 13.26 -3.31
CA ARG A 316 13.02 13.85 -2.46
C ARG A 316 14.40 13.64 -3.05
N ASP A 317 15.08 14.71 -3.45
CA ASP A 317 16.48 14.64 -3.84
C ASP A 317 17.36 14.18 -2.66
N ASN A 318 18.14 13.11 -2.85
CA ASN A 318 18.86 12.49 -1.73
C ASN A 318 20.03 13.37 -1.24
N ALA A 319 20.74 14.05 -2.14
CA ALA A 319 21.92 14.83 -1.81
C ALA A 319 21.58 16.18 -1.15
N SER A 320 20.61 16.90 -1.70
CA SER A 320 20.18 18.22 -1.23
C SER A 320 19.06 18.15 -0.19
N THR A 321 18.38 17.00 -0.07
CA THR A 321 17.20 16.80 0.79
C THR A 321 15.97 17.62 0.37
N VAL A 322 16.00 18.23 -0.81
CA VAL A 322 14.92 19.07 -1.33
C VAL A 322 13.80 18.19 -1.89
N TRP A 323 12.55 18.56 -1.55
CA TRP A 323 11.36 17.97 -2.15
C TRP A 323 10.98 18.71 -3.43
N HIS A 324 10.54 17.94 -4.41
CA HIS A 324 10.02 18.43 -5.68
C HIS A 324 8.62 17.89 -5.89
N GLN A 325 7.85 18.56 -6.74
CA GLN A 325 6.53 18.11 -7.15
C GLN A 325 6.36 18.24 -8.66
N ARG A 326 5.49 17.41 -9.22
CA ARG A 326 4.99 17.53 -10.59
C ARG A 326 3.54 17.10 -10.68
N HIS A 327 2.69 18.02 -11.13
CA HIS A 327 1.31 17.71 -11.47
C HIS A 327 1.28 16.97 -12.80
N LEU A 328 0.65 15.80 -12.83
CA LEU A 328 0.60 14.93 -14.02
C LEU A 328 -0.56 15.30 -14.96
N GLY A 329 -1.54 16.06 -14.45
CA GLY A 329 -2.69 16.54 -15.22
C GLY A 329 -3.73 15.46 -15.55
N TRP A 330 -3.64 14.29 -14.90
CA TRP A 330 -4.59 13.19 -15.07
C TRP A 330 -5.46 13.07 -13.82
N THR A 331 -6.76 12.93 -14.02
CA THR A 331 -7.73 12.69 -12.95
C THR A 331 -7.96 11.19 -12.78
N GLU A 332 -8.41 10.79 -11.60
CA GLU A 332 -8.78 9.41 -11.28
C GLU A 332 -10.16 9.31 -10.58
N GLY A 333 -10.85 10.45 -10.41
CA GLY A 333 -12.09 10.52 -9.64
C GLY A 333 -11.85 10.15 -8.18
N LEU A 334 -12.63 9.22 -7.65
CA LEU A 334 -12.56 8.74 -6.27
C LEU A 334 -11.56 7.60 -6.04
N SER A 335 -11.03 7.02 -7.12
CA SER A 335 -10.00 5.97 -7.04
C SER A 335 -8.66 6.56 -6.62
N ARG A 336 -7.69 5.69 -6.37
CA ARG A 336 -6.30 6.00 -6.07
C ARG A 336 -5.36 5.23 -7.00
N GLY A 337 -4.17 5.77 -7.20
CA GLY A 337 -3.10 5.14 -7.98
C GLY A 337 -2.02 4.48 -7.12
N ASP A 338 -1.22 3.64 -7.77
CA ASP A 338 -0.02 3.02 -7.21
C ASP A 338 1.21 3.43 -8.04
N ILE A 339 2.29 3.86 -7.37
CA ILE A 339 3.55 4.24 -7.99
C ILE A 339 4.62 3.20 -7.71
N ALA A 340 5.26 2.69 -8.76
CA ALA A 340 6.28 1.66 -8.65
C ALA A 340 7.54 2.04 -9.43
N VAL A 341 8.65 1.38 -9.11
CA VAL A 341 9.96 1.64 -9.70
C VAL A 341 10.58 0.35 -10.22
N ASP A 342 11.17 0.41 -11.42
CA ASP A 342 11.88 -0.73 -12.01
C ASP A 342 13.36 -0.79 -11.59
N ALA A 343 14.09 -1.79 -12.10
CA ALA A 343 15.50 -1.98 -11.78
C ALA A 343 16.43 -0.85 -12.28
N PHE A 344 15.91 0.07 -13.10
CA PHE A 344 16.66 1.18 -13.70
C PHE A 344 16.20 2.54 -13.17
N ASP A 345 15.48 2.54 -12.05
CA ASP A 345 14.88 3.71 -11.42
C ASP A 345 13.86 4.46 -12.30
N ASN A 346 13.30 3.82 -13.33
CA ASN A 346 12.17 4.39 -14.05
C ASN A 346 10.89 4.18 -13.24
N LEU A 347 10.02 5.18 -13.26
CA LEU A 347 8.77 5.18 -12.51
C LEU A 347 7.60 4.79 -13.38
N TYR A 348 6.67 4.09 -12.76
CA TYR A 348 5.41 3.65 -13.31
C TYR A 348 4.31 4.12 -12.38
N VAL A 349 3.27 4.74 -12.94
CA VAL A 349 2.01 4.99 -12.21
C VAL A 349 0.94 4.16 -12.87
N VAL A 350 0.28 3.34 -12.07
CA VAL A 350 -0.92 2.62 -12.45
C VAL A 350 -2.09 3.22 -11.70
N SER A 351 -3.11 3.68 -12.42
CA SER A 351 -4.31 4.25 -11.80
C SER A 351 -5.57 3.81 -12.54
N GLY A 352 -6.67 3.70 -11.83
CA GLY A 352 -8.01 3.52 -12.40
C GLY A 352 -8.81 4.81 -12.26
N HIS A 353 -9.67 5.14 -13.22
CA HIS A 353 -10.59 6.27 -13.06
C HIS A 353 -11.96 5.77 -12.60
N SER A 354 -12.42 6.17 -11.41
CA SER A 354 -13.66 5.65 -10.80
C SER A 354 -14.91 5.86 -11.66
N GLY A 355 -14.99 6.99 -12.38
CA GLY A 355 -16.12 7.31 -13.27
C GLY A 355 -16.13 6.62 -14.63
N THR A 356 -14.98 6.17 -15.15
CA THR A 356 -14.87 5.57 -16.51
C THR A 356 -14.44 4.11 -16.48
N ASN A 357 -13.97 3.61 -15.34
CA ASN A 357 -13.39 2.28 -15.16
C ASN A 357 -12.21 1.99 -16.11
N VAL A 358 -11.50 3.03 -16.56
CA VAL A 358 -10.31 2.88 -17.41
C VAL A 358 -9.07 2.78 -16.52
N LEU A 359 -8.35 1.67 -16.66
CA LEU A 359 -7.01 1.50 -16.11
C LEU A 359 -6.00 2.23 -17.02
N GLN A 360 -5.13 3.04 -16.42
CA GLN A 360 -4.09 3.80 -17.09
C GLN A 360 -2.72 3.37 -16.57
N ILE A 361 -1.74 3.27 -17.48
CA ILE A 361 -0.33 3.10 -17.11
C ILE A 361 0.44 4.27 -17.70
N ALA A 362 1.15 5.00 -16.84
CA ALA A 362 2.05 6.07 -17.21
C ALA A 362 3.47 5.78 -16.74
N THR A 363 4.46 6.37 -17.42
CA THR A 363 5.88 6.15 -17.12
C THR A 363 6.67 7.45 -17.12
N ALA A 364 7.69 7.54 -16.28
CA ALA A 364 8.73 8.57 -16.35
C ALA A 364 10.12 7.94 -16.19
N SER A 365 11.11 8.45 -16.91
CA SER A 365 12.46 7.90 -16.93
C SER A 365 13.36 8.51 -15.87
N LYS A 366 14.28 7.71 -15.31
CA LYS A 366 15.36 8.22 -14.47
C LYS A 366 16.24 9.22 -15.23
N ALA A 367 16.48 8.95 -16.53
CA ALA A 367 17.33 9.77 -17.39
C ALA A 367 16.85 11.23 -17.52
N SER A 368 15.54 11.47 -17.42
CA SER A 368 14.96 12.82 -17.43
C SER A 368 14.90 13.47 -16.04
N GLY A 369 15.32 12.77 -14.97
CA GLY A 369 14.96 13.14 -13.61
C GLY A 369 13.44 13.06 -13.38
N TRP A 370 12.78 12.09 -14.01
CA TRP A 370 11.33 11.85 -13.96
C TRP A 370 10.45 13.00 -14.48
N SER A 371 11.03 13.87 -15.31
CA SER A 371 10.35 15.02 -15.91
C SER A 371 9.63 14.72 -17.22
N ASP A 372 9.52 13.45 -17.65
CA ASP A 372 8.96 13.03 -18.95
C ASP A 372 7.74 12.10 -18.87
N TRP A 373 7.00 12.14 -17.74
CA TRP A 373 5.70 11.48 -17.56
C TRP A 373 4.84 11.43 -18.83
N THR A 374 4.56 10.21 -19.29
CA THR A 374 3.76 9.94 -20.48
C THR A 374 2.82 8.78 -20.21
N VAL A 375 1.55 8.92 -20.56
CA VAL A 375 0.60 7.78 -20.57
C VAL A 375 0.97 6.83 -21.70
N ARG A 376 1.30 5.58 -21.34
CA ARG A 376 1.71 4.54 -22.28
C ARG A 376 0.59 3.57 -22.64
N SER A 377 -0.39 3.41 -21.76
CA SER A 377 -1.51 2.49 -21.99
C SER A 377 -2.78 3.00 -21.31
N ARG A 378 -3.92 2.69 -21.94
CA ARG A 378 -5.26 2.75 -21.35
C ARG A 378 -5.98 1.45 -21.68
N SER A 379 -6.64 0.84 -20.71
CA SER A 379 -7.36 -0.40 -20.92
C SER A 379 -8.58 -0.19 -21.83
N ALA A 380 -8.83 -1.16 -22.70
CA ALA A 380 -10.13 -1.28 -23.39
C ALA A 380 -11.17 -1.96 -22.47
N ALA A 381 -10.72 -2.87 -21.61
CA ALA A 381 -11.53 -3.49 -20.57
C ALA A 381 -11.81 -2.50 -19.43
N ALA A 382 -12.99 -2.63 -18.82
CA ALA A 382 -13.38 -1.88 -17.64
C ALA A 382 -12.91 -2.58 -16.35
N TYR A 383 -12.20 -1.83 -15.50
CA TYR A 383 -11.69 -2.24 -14.19
C TYR A 383 -12.20 -1.31 -13.10
N MET A 384 -12.52 -1.85 -11.93
CA MET A 384 -13.13 -1.11 -10.82
C MET A 384 -12.33 -1.41 -9.55
N SER A 385 -11.17 -0.78 -9.42
CA SER A 385 -10.27 -0.94 -8.28
C SER A 385 -9.27 0.20 -8.23
N ASP A 386 -8.73 0.46 -7.04
CA ASP A 386 -7.38 0.99 -6.94
C ASP A 386 -6.42 -0.14 -7.37
N PRO A 387 -5.74 -0.03 -8.52
CA PRO A 387 -4.90 -1.10 -9.02
C PRO A 387 -3.70 -1.33 -8.10
N LEU A 388 -3.33 -2.59 -7.86
CA LEU A 388 -2.19 -2.94 -7.01
C LEU A 388 -1.04 -3.47 -7.85
N VAL A 389 0.16 -2.94 -7.63
CA VAL A 389 1.36 -3.37 -8.35
C VAL A 389 2.13 -4.41 -7.54
N ASP A 390 2.67 -5.43 -8.22
CA ASP A 390 3.70 -6.30 -7.64
C ASP A 390 5.06 -5.58 -7.68
N HIS A 391 5.32 -4.75 -6.67
CA HIS A 391 6.53 -3.93 -6.55
C HIS A 391 7.81 -4.78 -6.60
N ALA A 392 7.78 -5.96 -5.96
CA ALA A 392 8.91 -6.87 -5.93
C ALA A 392 9.24 -7.41 -7.32
N ARG A 393 8.24 -7.79 -8.12
CA ARG A 393 8.46 -8.31 -9.48
C ARG A 393 8.92 -7.23 -10.44
N LEU A 394 8.41 -6.01 -10.33
CA LEU A 394 8.88 -4.90 -11.16
C LEU A 394 10.37 -4.63 -10.92
N ARG A 395 10.77 -4.53 -9.65
CA ARG A 395 12.15 -4.26 -9.26
C ARG A 395 13.13 -5.37 -9.63
N THR A 396 12.72 -6.63 -9.51
CA THR A 396 13.63 -7.78 -9.69
C THR A 396 13.62 -8.38 -11.09
N ALA A 397 12.52 -8.22 -11.84
CA ALA A 397 12.33 -8.87 -13.12
C ALA A 397 11.93 -7.91 -14.26
N ASN A 398 11.79 -6.60 -14.00
CA ASN A 398 11.31 -5.62 -14.99
C ASN A 398 9.98 -6.06 -15.64
N VAL A 399 9.09 -6.61 -14.81
CA VAL A 399 7.73 -6.95 -15.21
C VAL A 399 6.76 -6.24 -14.28
N LEU A 400 6.01 -5.29 -14.82
CA LEU A 400 4.92 -4.62 -14.11
C LEU A 400 3.72 -5.58 -14.10
N SER A 401 3.52 -6.27 -12.97
CA SER A 401 2.30 -7.04 -12.73
C SER A 401 1.28 -6.19 -11.99
N ILE A 402 0.04 -6.24 -12.44
CA ILE A 402 -1.05 -5.42 -11.89
C ILE A 402 -2.21 -6.34 -11.53
N PHE A 403 -2.63 -6.31 -10.27
CA PHE A 403 -3.86 -6.92 -9.77
C PHE A 403 -5.05 -6.00 -10.10
N CYS A 404 -5.97 -6.49 -10.94
CA CYS A 404 -7.05 -5.68 -11.51
C CYS A 404 -8.39 -6.43 -11.47
N PRO A 405 -9.22 -6.22 -10.44
CA PRO A 405 -10.63 -6.56 -10.46
C PRO A 405 -11.36 -5.88 -11.63
N ARG A 406 -12.06 -6.68 -12.44
CA ARG A 406 -12.94 -6.13 -13.49
C ARG A 406 -14.15 -5.45 -12.85
N THR A 407 -14.79 -4.56 -13.59
CA THR A 407 -16.08 -3.99 -13.17
C THR A 407 -17.06 -5.11 -12.78
N GLY A 408 -17.66 -4.99 -11.59
CA GLY A 408 -18.50 -6.03 -10.97
C GLY A 408 -17.76 -6.94 -9.99
N GLY A 409 -16.42 -6.96 -9.98
CA GLY A 409 -15.58 -7.55 -8.94
C GLY A 409 -15.41 -9.08 -8.94
N SER A 410 -16.27 -9.83 -9.63
CA SER A 410 -16.20 -11.30 -9.66
C SER A 410 -14.95 -11.80 -10.37
N THR A 411 -14.63 -11.23 -11.53
CA THR A 411 -13.40 -11.57 -12.24
C THR A 411 -12.26 -10.70 -11.77
N ILE A 412 -11.22 -11.31 -11.20
CA ILE A 412 -9.96 -10.65 -10.86
C ILE A 412 -8.89 -11.14 -11.84
N GLU A 413 -8.28 -10.20 -12.55
CA GLU A 413 -7.19 -10.48 -13.49
C GLU A 413 -5.86 -10.01 -12.92
N VAL A 414 -4.78 -10.65 -13.36
CA VAL A 414 -3.41 -10.13 -13.22
C VAL A 414 -2.86 -9.88 -14.62
N GLN A 415 -2.56 -8.62 -14.92
CA GLN A 415 -1.88 -8.22 -16.16
C GLN A 415 -0.38 -8.18 -15.94
N ASP A 416 0.39 -8.81 -16.82
CA ASP A 416 1.85 -8.77 -16.82
C ASP A 416 2.36 -7.95 -18.01
N TRP A 417 3.09 -6.87 -17.72
CA TRP A 417 3.67 -5.98 -18.74
C TRP A 417 5.19 -6.07 -18.71
N SER A 418 5.80 -6.42 -19.84
CA SER A 418 7.26 -6.34 -19.98
C SER A 418 7.69 -4.88 -20.02
N THR A 419 8.68 -4.52 -19.21
CA THR A 419 9.30 -3.21 -19.26
C THR A 419 10.71 -3.30 -19.83
N THR A 420 11.07 -2.30 -20.61
CA THR A 420 12.42 -2.11 -21.14
C THR A 420 12.80 -0.66 -20.86
N PRO A 421 14.09 -0.37 -20.64
CA PRO A 421 14.59 1.00 -20.52
C PRO A 421 14.07 1.94 -21.62
#